data_AF-A0A1F5YB81-F1
#
_entry.id   AF-A0A1F5YB81-F1
#
_cell.length_a   1.000
_cell.length_b   1.000
_cell.length_c   1.000
_cell.angle_alpha   90.00
_cell.angle_beta   90.00
_cell.angle_gamma   90.00
#
_symmetry.space_group_name_H-M   'P 1'
#
loop_
_entity.id
_entity.type
_entity.pdbx_description
1 polymer ?
#
loop_
_entity_poly.entity_id
_entity_poly.type
_entity_poly.pdbx_seq_one_letter_code
_entity_poly.pdbx_strand_id
1 'polypeptide(L)'
;MRRRIKVEKAFRGPTFCVGDCYQVPAGEWYGNAIQEDFESAMGTGAQVTTFFADLSPQQMEKWKRWFGLYRQMGLSSGEYLNLYDLAFDIPEAHLVRKNGKLYYGFFADNWSTGRPLELRGLDRDKSYRVRDWVNGVELGTVQGSKPLVHQAFKVHLLLEATPITN
;
A
#
# COMPACT_ATOMS: atom_id res chain seq x y z
N MET A 1 2.71 12.07 4.92
CA MET A 1 1.90 10.91 5.34
C MET A 1 2.73 9.65 5.60
N ARG A 2 3.16 8.92 4.55
CA ARG A 2 3.79 7.59 4.65
C ARG A 2 5.00 7.51 5.58
N ARG A 3 5.88 8.52 5.54
CA ARG A 3 7.03 8.63 6.45
C ARG A 3 6.64 8.61 7.92
N ARG A 4 5.57 9.32 8.31
CA ARG A 4 5.07 9.37 9.70
C ARG A 4 4.56 8.00 10.13
N ILE A 5 3.78 7.32 9.29
CA ILE A 5 3.29 5.96 9.58
C ILE A 5 4.45 5.00 9.82
N LYS A 6 5.47 5.02 8.95
CA LYS A 6 6.67 4.20 9.11
C LYS A 6 7.36 4.46 10.47
N VAL A 7 7.49 5.73 10.85
CA VAL A 7 8.10 6.12 12.14
C VAL A 7 7.25 5.66 13.33
N GLU A 8 5.93 5.86 13.31
CA GLU A 8 5.03 5.40 14.38
C GLU A 8 5.08 3.87 14.55
N LYS A 9 5.09 3.12 13.45
CA LYS A 9 5.25 1.65 13.44
C LYS A 9 6.62 1.22 13.98
N ALA A 10 7.67 1.99 13.71
CA ALA A 10 9.00 1.71 14.24
C ALA A 10 9.08 1.89 15.76
N PHE A 11 8.46 2.96 16.29
CA PHE A 11 8.46 3.22 17.74
C PHE A 11 7.49 2.35 18.52
N ARG A 12 6.29 2.10 17.99
CA ARG A 12 5.19 1.44 18.72
C ARG A 12 5.04 -0.04 18.40
N GLY A 13 5.78 -0.53 17.40
CA GLY A 13 5.75 -1.91 16.94
C GLY A 13 5.03 -2.09 15.59
N PRO A 14 5.42 -3.11 14.82
CA PRO A 14 4.98 -3.28 13.44
C PRO A 14 3.48 -3.57 13.28
N THR A 15 2.82 -4.06 14.33
CA THR A 15 1.38 -4.34 14.36
C THR A 15 0.55 -3.18 14.91
N PHE A 16 1.17 -2.10 15.40
CA PHE A 16 0.47 -0.97 15.99
C PHE A 16 -0.44 -0.28 14.96
N CYS A 17 -1.74 -0.16 15.24
CA CYS A 17 -2.67 0.46 14.31
C CYS A 17 -2.46 1.98 14.28
N VAL A 18 -1.94 2.51 13.18
CA VAL A 18 -1.74 3.96 12.99
C VAL A 18 -2.95 4.53 12.25
N GLY A 19 -3.84 5.20 12.98
CA GLY A 19 -4.97 5.94 12.43
C GLY A 19 -4.66 7.43 12.48
N ASP A 20 -4.11 7.96 11.39
CA ASP A 20 -3.52 9.29 11.43
C ASP A 20 -3.25 9.84 10.04
N CYS A 21 -4.29 9.87 9.22
CA CYS A 21 -4.26 10.34 7.84
C CYS A 21 -5.69 10.72 7.47
N TYR A 22 -6.26 11.68 8.19
CA TYR A 22 -7.66 12.04 8.01
C TYR A 22 -7.91 12.41 6.56
N GLN A 23 -8.56 11.49 5.86
CA GLN A 23 -8.93 11.64 4.47
C GLN A 23 -10.06 12.65 4.44
N VAL A 24 -9.79 13.82 3.90
CA VAL A 24 -10.77 14.90 3.76
C VAL A 24 -10.98 15.27 2.29
N PRO A 25 -12.22 15.60 1.92
CA PRO A 25 -12.55 16.36 0.72
C PRO A 25 -11.66 17.58 0.52
N ALA A 26 -11.41 17.91 -0.75
CA ALA A 26 -10.77 19.16 -1.14
C ALA A 26 -11.56 20.35 -0.57
N GLY A 27 -10.89 21.22 0.19
CA GLY A 27 -11.46 22.47 0.71
C GLY A 27 -12.27 22.36 2.01
N GLU A 28 -12.49 21.16 2.57
CA GLU A 28 -13.26 20.99 3.81
C GLU A 28 -12.45 21.35 5.06
N TRP A 29 -11.14 21.04 5.07
CA TRP A 29 -10.30 21.36 6.22
C TRP A 29 -8.89 21.78 5.81
N TYR A 30 -8.52 22.99 6.22
CA TYR A 30 -7.17 23.53 6.08
C TYR A 30 -6.41 23.30 7.40
N GLY A 31 -5.72 22.17 7.50
CA GLY A 31 -4.97 21.74 8.68
C GLY A 31 -4.00 20.61 8.35
N ASN A 32 -3.67 19.75 9.32
CA ASN A 32 -2.81 18.57 9.11
C ASN A 32 -3.52 17.40 8.38
N ALA A 33 -4.70 17.65 7.81
CA ALA A 33 -5.45 16.67 7.07
C ALA A 33 -4.81 16.42 5.70
N ILE A 34 -4.98 15.20 5.19
CA ILE A 34 -4.44 14.82 3.89
C ILE A 34 -5.61 14.67 2.94
N GLN A 35 -5.54 15.39 1.84
CA GLN A 35 -6.56 15.33 0.81
C GLN A 35 -6.51 13.97 0.12
N GLU A 36 -7.60 13.21 0.22
CA GLU A 36 -7.91 11.98 -0.55
C GLU A 36 -6.72 11.10 -1.02
N ASP A 37 -5.83 10.71 -0.10
CA ASP A 37 -4.65 9.85 -0.31
C ASP A 37 -4.88 8.44 0.27
N PHE A 38 -5.90 7.75 -0.24
CA PHE A 38 -6.27 6.41 0.21
C PHE A 38 -5.18 5.37 -0.10
N GLU A 39 -4.50 5.56 -1.21
CA GLU A 39 -3.46 4.68 -1.73
C GLU A 39 -2.26 4.63 -0.80
N SER A 40 -1.83 5.79 -0.29
CA SER A 40 -0.78 5.84 0.73
C SER A 40 -1.20 5.15 2.01
N ALA A 41 -2.47 5.28 2.43
CA ALA A 41 -2.95 4.67 3.67
C ALA A 41 -2.95 3.15 3.53
N MET A 42 -3.52 2.65 2.42
CA MET A 42 -3.61 1.23 2.13
C MET A 42 -2.23 0.61 1.90
N GLY A 43 -1.38 1.25 1.10
CA GLY A 43 -0.04 0.76 0.77
C GLY A 43 0.92 0.70 1.96
N THR A 44 0.62 1.43 3.03
CA THR A 44 1.38 1.39 4.30
C THR A 44 0.70 0.58 5.40
N GLY A 45 -0.50 0.06 5.17
CA GLY A 45 -1.28 -0.62 6.21
C GLY A 45 -1.69 0.31 7.36
N ALA A 46 -1.96 1.58 7.06
CA ALA A 46 -2.58 2.50 8.01
C ALA A 46 -4.09 2.24 8.12
N GLN A 47 -4.68 2.66 9.22
CA GLN A 47 -6.12 2.71 9.35
C GLN A 47 -6.67 3.87 8.52
N VAL A 48 -7.50 3.55 7.53
CA VAL A 48 -8.20 4.56 6.74
C VAL A 48 -9.21 5.24 7.66
N THR A 49 -8.97 6.51 7.96
CA THR A 49 -9.80 7.36 8.83
C THR A 49 -10.21 8.59 8.07
N THR A 50 -11.41 9.07 8.32
CA THR A 50 -12.01 10.12 7.51
C THR A 50 -13.01 10.93 8.32
N PHE A 51 -13.08 12.23 8.05
CA PHE A 51 -14.06 13.13 8.65
C PHE A 51 -15.00 13.59 7.54
N PHE A 52 -16.31 13.52 7.78
CA PHE A 52 -17.31 13.98 6.81
C PHE A 52 -18.50 14.64 7.46
N ALA A 53 -18.99 15.68 6.79
CA ALA A 53 -20.41 16.02 6.79
C ALA A 53 -21.04 16.00 5.37
N ASP A 54 -20.35 16.50 4.32
CA ASP A 54 -20.96 16.70 2.99
C ASP A 54 -20.05 16.25 1.82
N LEU A 55 -20.36 15.11 1.20
CA LEU A 55 -19.62 14.59 0.03
C LEU A 55 -20.32 14.93 -1.29
N SER A 56 -19.55 15.43 -2.28
CA SER A 56 -20.01 15.44 -3.67
C SER A 56 -20.21 13.99 -4.19
N PRO A 57 -21.03 13.78 -5.23
CA PRO A 57 -21.23 12.44 -5.81
C PRO A 57 -19.93 11.74 -6.21
N GLN A 58 -18.97 12.48 -6.76
CA GLN A 58 -17.66 11.96 -7.17
C GLN A 58 -16.81 11.51 -5.98
N GLN A 59 -16.82 12.28 -4.89
CA GLN A 59 -16.11 11.90 -3.66
C GLN A 59 -16.77 10.68 -3.00
N MET A 60 -18.09 10.62 -3.02
CA MET A 60 -18.84 9.46 -2.53
C MET A 60 -18.50 8.17 -3.30
N GLU A 61 -18.31 8.23 -4.61
CA GLU A 61 -17.88 7.08 -5.41
C GLU A 61 -16.47 6.60 -5.05
N LYS A 62 -15.50 7.53 -4.99
CA LYS A 62 -14.14 7.22 -4.52
C LYS A 62 -14.17 6.58 -3.13
N TRP A 63 -14.98 7.16 -2.24
CA TRP A 63 -15.11 6.71 -0.88
C TRP A 63 -15.64 5.28 -0.79
N LYS A 64 -16.77 5.00 -1.46
CA LYS A 64 -17.36 3.67 -1.51
C LYS A 64 -16.36 2.63 -2.01
N ARG A 65 -15.59 2.95 -3.06
CA ARG A 65 -14.53 2.08 -3.58
C ARG A 65 -13.47 1.79 -2.52
N TRP A 66 -12.83 2.83 -1.98
CA TRP A 66 -11.69 2.68 -1.09
C TRP A 66 -12.06 2.08 0.27
N PHE A 67 -13.18 2.48 0.86
CA PHE A 67 -13.65 1.88 2.11
C PHE A 67 -14.13 0.44 1.93
N GLY A 68 -14.69 0.10 0.76
CA GLY A 68 -14.96 -1.28 0.38
C GLY A 68 -13.69 -2.12 0.41
N LEU A 69 -12.64 -1.68 -0.29
CA LEU A 69 -11.34 -2.35 -0.32
C LEU A 69 -10.69 -2.40 1.07
N TYR A 70 -10.72 -1.31 1.83
CA TYR A 70 -10.18 -1.24 3.19
C TYR A 70 -10.80 -2.31 4.09
N ARG A 71 -12.15 -2.44 4.09
CA ARG A 71 -12.85 -3.47 4.88
C ARG A 71 -12.52 -4.88 4.41
N GLN A 72 -12.48 -5.09 3.09
CA GLN A 72 -12.19 -6.40 2.51
C GLN A 72 -10.78 -6.89 2.87
N MET A 73 -9.78 -6.01 2.81
CA MET A 73 -8.38 -6.39 3.03
C MET A 73 -7.98 -6.32 4.51
N GLY A 74 -8.46 -5.30 5.23
CA GLY A 74 -8.14 -5.03 6.63
C GLY A 74 -6.64 -4.87 6.91
N LEU A 75 -5.87 -4.28 5.98
CA LEU A 75 -4.41 -4.19 6.10
C LEU A 75 -3.92 -3.46 7.35
N SER A 76 -4.77 -2.63 7.98
CA SER A 76 -4.43 -1.95 9.23
C SER A 76 -4.20 -2.89 10.42
N SER A 77 -4.73 -4.11 10.35
CA SER A 77 -4.46 -5.17 11.34
C SER A 77 -3.25 -6.05 10.96
N GLY A 78 -2.58 -5.73 9.86
CA GLY A 78 -1.40 -6.45 9.38
C GLY A 78 -0.13 -6.00 10.08
N GLU A 79 0.94 -6.74 9.81
CA GLU A 79 2.28 -6.44 10.32
C GLU A 79 3.04 -5.64 9.27
N TYR A 80 3.50 -4.44 9.63
CA TYR A 80 4.35 -3.63 8.77
C TYR A 80 5.79 -4.17 8.78
N LEU A 81 6.32 -4.56 7.62
CA LEU A 81 7.68 -5.08 7.49
C LEU A 81 8.61 -3.96 7.00
N ASN A 82 9.59 -3.59 7.83
CA ASN A 82 10.52 -2.51 7.53
C ASN A 82 11.69 -2.96 6.64
N LEU A 83 11.41 -3.35 5.40
CA LEU A 83 12.40 -3.89 4.45
C LEU A 83 12.90 -2.90 3.40
N TYR A 84 12.34 -1.69 3.35
CA TYR A 84 12.69 -0.66 2.40
C TYR A 84 13.10 0.62 3.12
N ASP A 85 14.17 1.26 2.69
CA ASP A 85 14.68 2.50 3.25
C ASP A 85 14.07 3.73 2.53
N LEU A 86 13.68 4.76 3.30
CA LEU A 86 13.03 5.95 2.72
C LEU A 86 13.98 6.87 1.95
N ALA A 87 15.28 6.82 2.23
CA ALA A 87 16.28 7.67 1.61
C ALA A 87 16.95 6.98 0.41
N PHE A 88 17.11 5.66 0.46
CA PHE A 88 17.88 4.92 -0.54
C PHE A 88 17.06 4.08 -1.52
N ASP A 89 15.85 3.62 -1.16
CA ASP A 89 15.03 2.84 -2.09
C ASP A 89 14.18 3.76 -2.96
N ILE A 90 14.30 3.57 -4.28
CA ILE A 90 13.52 4.27 -5.31
C ILE A 90 12.90 3.21 -6.22
N PRO A 91 11.56 3.17 -6.38
CA PRO A 91 10.58 4.11 -5.82
C PRO A 91 10.41 3.93 -4.31
N GLU A 92 9.76 4.88 -3.64
CA GLU A 92 9.42 4.72 -2.22
C GLU A 92 8.54 3.47 -2.07
N ALA A 93 8.90 2.57 -1.16
CA ALA A 93 8.27 1.26 -1.03
C ALA A 93 7.91 0.93 0.42
N HIS A 94 6.78 0.24 0.58
CA HIS A 94 6.24 -0.19 1.85
C HIS A 94 5.72 -1.63 1.75
N LEU A 95 5.74 -2.35 2.87
CA LEU A 95 5.33 -3.75 2.91
C LEU A 95 4.50 -4.05 4.16
N VAL A 96 3.36 -4.70 3.94
CA VAL A 96 2.50 -5.23 4.99
C VAL A 96 2.34 -6.73 4.79
N ARG A 97 2.59 -7.50 5.83
CA ARG A 97 2.30 -8.94 5.88
C ARG A 97 0.96 -9.16 6.56
N LYS A 98 0.09 -9.94 5.92
CA LYS A 98 -1.18 -10.35 6.52
C LYS A 98 -1.64 -11.69 5.96
N ASN A 99 -2.06 -12.60 6.83
CA ASN A 99 -2.62 -13.91 6.47
C ASN A 99 -1.76 -14.71 5.47
N GLY A 100 -0.43 -14.72 5.67
CA GLY A 100 0.53 -15.40 4.79
C GLY A 100 0.76 -14.72 3.44
N LYS A 101 0.11 -13.58 3.17
CA LYS A 101 0.29 -12.76 1.97
C LYS A 101 1.11 -11.52 2.27
N LEU A 102 1.67 -10.96 1.21
CA LEU A 102 2.48 -9.75 1.25
C LEU A 102 1.86 -8.67 0.38
N TYR A 103 1.69 -7.48 0.95
CA TYR A 103 1.05 -6.34 0.31
C TYR A 103 2.07 -5.21 0.17
N TYR A 104 2.40 -4.85 -1.05
CA TYR A 104 3.39 -3.83 -1.37
C TYR A 104 2.68 -2.53 -1.77
N GLY A 105 3.22 -1.40 -1.32
CA GLY A 105 2.87 -0.09 -1.86
C GLY A 105 4.12 0.59 -2.42
N PHE A 106 4.13 0.82 -3.73
CA PHE A 106 5.20 1.56 -4.43
C PHE A 106 4.69 2.95 -4.82
N PHE A 107 5.53 3.98 -4.64
CA PHE A 107 5.15 5.37 -4.87
C PHE A 107 6.26 6.15 -5.58
N ALA A 108 5.90 6.78 -6.70
CA ALA A 108 6.76 7.64 -7.51
C ALA A 108 5.92 8.40 -8.54
N ASP A 109 6.34 9.60 -8.95
CA ASP A 109 5.63 10.39 -9.97
C ASP A 109 5.45 9.60 -11.28
N ASN A 110 6.51 8.91 -11.71
CA ASN A 110 6.50 8.03 -12.87
C ASN A 110 7.52 6.89 -12.73
N TRP A 111 7.09 5.67 -13.05
CA TRP A 111 7.93 4.48 -13.05
C TRP A 111 7.83 3.74 -14.38
N SER A 112 8.98 3.37 -14.96
CA SER A 112 9.09 2.69 -16.25
C SER A 112 9.33 1.20 -16.09
N THR A 113 8.83 0.38 -17.01
CA THR A 113 9.09 -1.07 -17.08
C THR A 113 10.57 -1.41 -17.26
N GLY A 114 11.39 -0.47 -17.72
CA GLY A 114 12.85 -0.64 -17.81
C GLY A 114 13.58 -0.72 -16.46
N ARG A 115 12.90 -0.40 -15.35
CA ARG A 115 13.44 -0.51 -13.99
C ARG A 115 12.62 -1.53 -13.19
N PRO A 116 13.23 -2.62 -12.69
CA PRO A 116 12.50 -3.62 -11.92
C PRO A 116 12.09 -3.10 -10.55
N LEU A 117 10.95 -3.57 -10.06
CA LEU A 117 10.52 -3.44 -8.67
C LEU A 117 10.91 -4.72 -7.93
N GLU A 118 11.67 -4.58 -6.85
CA GLU A 118 12.07 -5.71 -6.02
C GLU A 118 10.99 -5.97 -4.94
N LEU A 119 10.45 -7.19 -4.91
CA LEU A 119 9.49 -7.67 -3.91
C LEU A 119 10.26 -8.30 -2.73
N ARG A 120 10.75 -7.49 -1.81
CA ARG A 120 11.50 -7.98 -0.63
C ARG A 120 10.58 -8.72 0.33
N GLY A 121 11.10 -9.73 1.01
CA GLY A 121 10.35 -10.51 2.01
C GLY A 121 9.65 -11.75 1.45
N LEU A 122 9.78 -12.04 0.14
CA LEU A 122 9.40 -13.34 -0.40
C LEU A 122 10.33 -14.44 0.14
N ASP A 123 9.74 -15.57 0.52
CA ASP A 123 10.44 -16.82 0.82
C ASP A 123 11.15 -17.34 -0.45
N ARG A 124 12.47 -17.54 -0.37
CA ARG A 124 13.33 -17.86 -1.52
C ARG A 124 12.95 -19.16 -2.23
N ASP A 125 12.38 -20.11 -1.49
CA ASP A 125 12.04 -21.44 -2.01
C ASP A 125 10.61 -21.53 -2.55
N LYS A 126 9.85 -20.42 -2.49
CA LYS A 126 8.45 -20.36 -2.93
C LYS A 126 8.27 -19.50 -4.17
N SER A 127 7.22 -19.82 -4.91
CA SER A 127 6.70 -18.97 -5.97
C SER A 127 5.47 -18.21 -5.47
N TYR A 128 5.25 -17.03 -6.00
CA TYR A 128 4.16 -16.14 -5.60
C TYR A 128 3.40 -15.67 -6.83
N ARG A 129 2.07 -15.73 -6.78
CA ARG A 129 1.21 -15.02 -7.72
C ARG A 129 1.17 -13.56 -7.31
N VAL A 130 1.46 -12.66 -8.25
CA VAL A 130 1.49 -11.22 -8.04
C VAL A 130 0.40 -10.55 -8.85
N ARG A 131 -0.37 -9.67 -8.20
CA ARG A 131 -1.41 -8.87 -8.86
C ARG A 131 -1.44 -7.44 -8.32
N ASP A 132 -1.85 -6.51 -9.17
CA ASP A 132 -2.36 -5.21 -8.74
C ASP A 132 -3.79 -5.42 -8.21
N TRP A 133 -3.94 -5.35 -6.88
CA TRP A 133 -5.23 -5.63 -6.24
C TRP A 133 -6.21 -4.46 -6.30
N VAL A 134 -5.75 -3.25 -6.64
CA VAL A 134 -6.61 -2.06 -6.79
C VAL A 134 -7.33 -2.08 -8.12
N ASN A 135 -6.62 -2.52 -9.17
CA ASN A 135 -7.12 -2.55 -10.54
C ASN A 135 -7.51 -3.96 -11.02
N GLY A 136 -7.27 -4.99 -10.20
CA GLY A 136 -7.61 -6.37 -10.52
C GLY A 136 -6.77 -6.96 -11.66
N VAL A 137 -5.54 -6.47 -11.85
CA VAL A 137 -4.66 -6.89 -12.94
C VAL A 137 -3.66 -7.92 -12.42
N GLU A 138 -3.69 -9.13 -12.99
CA GLU A 138 -2.69 -10.16 -12.72
C GLU A 138 -1.38 -9.83 -13.44
N LEU A 139 -0.27 -9.81 -12.70
CA LEU A 139 1.08 -9.52 -13.22
C LEU A 139 1.91 -10.78 -13.45
N GLY A 140 1.39 -11.95 -13.03
CA GLY A 140 2.01 -13.26 -13.22
C GLY A 140 2.62 -13.83 -11.95
N THR A 141 3.64 -14.66 -12.13
CA THR A 141 4.30 -15.40 -11.04
C THR A 141 5.74 -14.94 -10.88
N VAL A 142 6.18 -14.80 -9.63
CA VAL A 142 7.54 -14.42 -9.24
C VAL A 142 8.12 -15.49 -8.32
N GLN A 143 9.35 -15.93 -8.56
CA GLN A 143 10.09 -16.76 -7.60
C GLN A 143 10.71 -15.90 -6.51
N GLY A 144 10.64 -16.32 -5.25
CA GLY A 144 11.25 -15.59 -4.15
C GLY A 144 12.78 -15.50 -4.26
N SER A 145 13.42 -16.42 -4.98
CA SER A 145 14.86 -16.36 -5.29
C SER A 145 15.22 -15.30 -6.34
N LYS A 146 14.25 -14.84 -7.14
CA LYS A 146 14.39 -13.77 -8.15
C LYS A 146 13.16 -12.84 -8.10
N PRO A 147 13.02 -12.04 -7.02
CA PRO A 147 11.77 -11.38 -6.67
C PRO A 147 11.55 -10.06 -7.44
N LEU A 148 11.58 -10.09 -8.77
CA LEU A 148 11.53 -8.88 -9.60
C LEU A 148 10.23 -8.81 -10.42
N VAL A 149 9.62 -7.62 -10.45
CA VAL A 149 8.45 -7.30 -11.29
C VAL A 149 8.77 -6.10 -12.18
N HIS A 150 8.45 -6.20 -13.47
CA HIS A 150 8.59 -5.11 -14.44
C HIS A 150 7.22 -4.51 -14.76
N GLN A 151 6.78 -3.54 -13.95
CA GLN A 151 5.48 -2.90 -14.12
C GLN A 151 5.64 -1.37 -14.10
N ALA A 152 5.14 -0.69 -15.13
CA ALA A 152 5.07 0.76 -15.14
C ALA A 152 3.85 1.24 -14.33
N PHE A 153 4.00 2.40 -13.68
CA PHE A 153 2.93 3.05 -12.96
C PHE A 153 3.18 4.56 -12.84
N LYS A 154 2.11 5.30 -12.52
CA LYS A 154 2.16 6.73 -12.17
C LYS A 154 1.59 6.91 -10.78
N VAL A 155 2.22 7.74 -9.97
CA VAL A 155 1.89 8.04 -8.57
C VAL A 155 2.03 6.84 -7.62
N HIS A 156 1.35 5.73 -7.90
CA HIS A 156 1.36 4.54 -7.04
C HIS A 156 1.18 3.22 -7.79
N LEU A 157 1.59 2.12 -7.17
CA LEU A 157 1.24 0.75 -7.54
C LEU A 157 1.09 -0.07 -6.26
N LEU A 158 -0.07 -0.72 -6.08
CA LEU A 158 -0.35 -1.54 -4.90
C LEU A 158 -0.46 -3.02 -5.29
N LEU A 159 0.48 -3.83 -4.82
CA LEU A 159 0.58 -5.24 -5.20
C LEU A 159 0.23 -6.18 -4.07
N GLU A 160 -0.35 -7.33 -4.40
CA GLU A 160 -0.53 -8.47 -3.51
C GLU A 160 0.32 -9.60 -4.08
N ALA A 161 1.21 -10.16 -3.26
CA ALA A 161 1.92 -11.40 -3.54
C ALA A 161 1.34 -12.51 -2.65
N THR A 162 0.75 -13.52 -3.29
CA THR A 162 0.18 -14.70 -2.62
C THR A 162 1.07 -15.90 -2.90
N PRO A 163 1.57 -16.61 -1.86
CA PRO A 163 2.32 -17.84 -2.07
C PRO A 163 1.51 -18.85 -2.87
N ILE A 164 2.16 -19.51 -3.83
CA ILE A 164 1.60 -20.65 -4.54
C ILE A 164 1.95 -21.89 -3.73
N THR A 165 0.96 -22.50 -3.11
CA THR A 165 1.12 -23.81 -2.49
C THR A 165 1.17 -24.86 -3.59
N ASN A 166 2.27 -25.61 -3.66
CA ASN A 166 2.30 -26.88 -4.40
C ASN A 166 1.54 -27.95 -3.60
#